data_AF-Q8KVT0-F1
#
_entry.id   AF-Q8KVT0-F1
#
_cell.length_a   1.000
_cell.length_b   1.000
_cell.length_c   1.000
_cell.angle_alpha   90.00
_cell.angle_beta   90.00
_cell.angle_gamma   90.00
#
_symmetry.space_group_name_H-M   'P 1'
#
loop_
_entity.id
_entity.type
_entity.pdbx_description
1 polymer ?
#
loop_
_entity_poly.entity_id
_entity_poly.type
_entity_poly.pdbx_seq_one_letter_code
_entity_poly.pdbx_strand_id
1 'polypeptide(L)'
;NREKFYLYNELSLTTEYYYPLQNAIIEFCTEYYKTNSINEKMNKLENKYIDAYHVIFKEGNLNGEWCINDVNAVSKIAANAVNGIVTFTHEQNINERIKLMNKFSQIFLNGLSK
;
A
#
# COMPACT_ATOMS: atom_id res chain seq x y z
N ASN A 1 -15.31 5.48 2.20
CA ASN A 1 -13.86 5.33 1.95
C ASN A 1 -13.26 4.13 2.65
N ARG A 2 -13.79 3.73 3.82
CA ARG A 2 -13.48 2.46 4.47
C ARG A 2 -13.51 1.27 3.48
N GLU A 3 -14.61 1.05 2.77
CA GLU A 3 -14.73 -0.04 1.79
C GLU A 3 -13.69 0.05 0.65
N LYS A 4 -13.39 1.27 0.16
CA LYS A 4 -12.35 1.48 -0.87
C LYS A 4 -10.98 1.04 -0.36
N PHE A 5 -10.65 1.31 0.91
CA PHE A 5 -9.40 0.88 1.52
C PHE A 5 -9.29 -0.65 1.58
N TYR A 6 -10.32 -1.34 2.06
CA TYR A 6 -10.36 -2.81 2.07
C TYR A 6 -10.21 -3.39 0.66
N LEU A 7 -11.01 -2.90 -0.29
CA LEU A 7 -10.99 -3.40 -1.66
C LEU A 7 -9.63 -3.17 -2.34
N TYR A 8 -9.03 -2.00 -2.18
CA TYR A 8 -7.72 -1.70 -2.76
C TYR A 8 -6.62 -2.62 -2.21
N ASN A 9 -6.67 -2.91 -0.91
CA ASN A 9 -5.72 -3.79 -0.24
C ASN A 9 -5.87 -5.25 -0.71
N GLU A 10 -7.11 -5.74 -0.84
CA GLU A 10 -7.39 -7.08 -1.35
C GLU A 10 -7.03 -7.21 -2.84
N LEU A 11 -7.31 -6.18 -3.65
CA LEU A 11 -6.88 -6.11 -5.04
C LEU A 11 -5.36 -6.14 -5.16
N SER A 12 -4.63 -5.40 -4.32
CA SER A 12 -3.16 -5.41 -4.31
C SER A 12 -2.58 -6.81 -4.08
N LEU A 13 -3.31 -7.65 -3.37
CA LEU A 13 -2.91 -9.03 -3.06
C LEU A 13 -3.30 -10.02 -4.17
N THR A 14 -4.51 -9.86 -4.74
CA THR A 14 -5.07 -10.79 -5.73
C THR A 14 -4.62 -10.49 -7.16
N THR A 15 -4.25 -9.24 -7.45
CA THR A 15 -3.66 -8.84 -8.74
C THR A 15 -2.17 -9.10 -8.81
N GLU A 16 -1.60 -9.86 -7.86
CA GLU A 16 -0.22 -10.37 -7.93
C GLU A 16 -0.03 -11.35 -9.11
N TYR A 17 0.06 -10.76 -10.30
CA TYR A 17 0.91 -11.21 -11.40
C TYR A 17 2.36 -10.72 -11.22
N TYR A 18 2.69 -10.13 -10.06
CA TYR A 18 3.79 -9.19 -9.88
C TYR A 18 4.92 -9.65 -8.93
N TYR A 19 4.81 -10.81 -8.26
CA TYR A 19 5.84 -11.24 -7.29
C TYR A 19 7.27 -11.32 -7.88
N PRO A 20 7.50 -11.87 -9.09
CA PRO A 20 8.83 -11.82 -9.72
C PRO A 20 9.29 -10.40 -10.06
N LEU A 21 8.35 -9.53 -10.45
CA LEU A 21 8.63 -8.13 -10.76
C LEU A 21 8.92 -7.30 -9.50
N GLN A 22 8.29 -7.57 -8.37
CA GLN A 22 8.57 -6.91 -7.09
C GLN A 22 10.02 -7.16 -6.66
N ASN A 23 10.47 -8.41 -6.71
CA ASN A 23 11.86 -8.76 -6.38
C ASN A 23 12.84 -8.14 -7.38
N ALA A 24 12.54 -8.19 -8.68
CA ALA A 24 13.34 -7.53 -9.70
C ALA A 24 13.39 -5.99 -9.53
N ILE A 25 12.29 -5.36 -9.07
CA ILE A 25 12.25 -3.93 -8.76
C ILE A 25 13.11 -3.62 -7.55
N ILE A 26 13.10 -4.44 -6.51
CA ILE A 26 13.96 -4.25 -5.33
C ILE A 26 15.44 -4.38 -5.71
N GLU A 27 15.80 -5.42 -6.47
CA GLU A 27 17.15 -5.60 -7.02
C GLU A 27 17.56 -4.42 -7.91
N PHE A 28 16.70 -3.99 -8.83
CA PHE A 28 16.95 -2.83 -9.69
C PHE A 28 17.10 -1.53 -8.90
N CYS A 29 16.23 -1.27 -7.92
CA CYS A 29 16.34 -0.09 -7.05
C CYS A 29 17.64 -0.09 -6.25
N THR A 30 18.08 -1.25 -5.75
CA THR A 30 19.32 -1.37 -4.97
C THR A 30 20.57 -1.23 -5.84
N GLU A 31 20.56 -1.78 -7.07
CA GLU A 31 21.68 -1.69 -8.01
C GLU A 31 21.86 -0.27 -8.58
N TYR A 32 20.76 0.39 -8.93
CA TYR A 32 20.79 1.72 -9.56
C TYR A 32 20.58 2.89 -8.59
N TYR A 33 20.56 2.64 -7.27
CA TYR A 33 20.31 3.63 -6.23
C TYR A 33 21.20 4.89 -6.32
N LYS A 34 22.40 4.79 -6.90
CA LYS A 34 23.32 5.94 -7.06
C LYS A 34 23.09 6.76 -8.34
N THR A 35 22.15 6.35 -9.19
CA THR A 35 21.87 7.00 -10.48
C THR A 35 20.62 7.88 -10.36
N ASN A 36 20.83 9.19 -10.20
CA ASN A 36 19.75 10.16 -9.96
C ASN A 36 18.60 10.11 -10.99
N SER A 37 18.90 9.86 -12.27
CA SER A 37 17.89 9.84 -13.34
C SER A 37 16.93 8.64 -13.26
N ILE A 38 17.39 7.51 -12.73
CA ILE A 38 16.58 6.31 -12.53
C ILE A 38 15.73 6.48 -11.27
N ASN A 39 16.34 6.97 -10.19
CA ASN A 39 15.63 7.27 -8.94
C ASN A 39 14.48 8.27 -9.13
N GLU A 40 14.65 9.30 -9.95
CA GLU A 40 13.55 10.25 -10.22
C GLU A 40 12.33 9.58 -10.88
N LYS A 41 12.56 8.63 -11.80
CA LYS A 41 11.47 7.88 -12.45
C LYS A 41 10.84 6.89 -11.48
N MET A 42 11.64 6.22 -10.66
CA MET A 42 11.13 5.30 -9.63
C MET A 42 10.31 6.03 -8.57
N ASN A 43 10.78 7.17 -8.08
CA ASN A 43 10.03 8.01 -7.14
C ASN A 43 8.66 8.44 -7.71
N LYS A 44 8.58 8.75 -9.01
CA LYS A 44 7.30 9.10 -9.66
C LYS A 44 6.34 7.91 -9.71
N LEU A 45 6.85 6.69 -9.88
CA LEU A 45 6.06 5.45 -9.85
C LEU A 45 5.55 5.15 -8.44
N GLU A 46 6.43 5.20 -7.44
CA GLU A 46 6.08 5.01 -6.04
C GLU A 46 5.05 6.04 -5.55
N ASN A 47 5.23 7.31 -5.92
CA ASN A 47 4.27 8.36 -5.55
C ASN A 47 2.89 8.10 -6.14
N LYS A 48 2.76 7.58 -7.37
CA LYS A 48 1.45 7.21 -7.93
C LYS A 48 0.76 6.10 -7.14
N TYR A 49 1.52 5.13 -6.64
CA TYR A 49 0.96 4.08 -5.78
C TYR A 49 0.49 4.65 -4.43
N ILE A 50 1.29 5.51 -3.81
CA ILE A 50 0.94 6.17 -2.55
C ILE A 50 -0.25 7.13 -2.71
N ASP A 51 -0.36 7.81 -3.86
CA ASP A 51 -1.43 8.77 -4.14
C ASP A 51 -2.82 8.12 -4.11
N ALA A 52 -2.95 6.84 -4.47
CA ALA A 52 -4.20 6.11 -4.33
C ALA A 52 -4.70 6.10 -2.87
N TYR A 53 -3.81 5.83 -1.92
CA TYR A 53 -4.12 5.92 -0.49
C TYR A 53 -4.37 7.35 -0.03
N HIS A 54 -3.61 8.32 -0.55
CA HIS A 54 -3.82 9.74 -0.25
C HIS A 54 -5.24 10.18 -0.60
N VAL A 55 -5.74 9.81 -1.77
CA VAL A 55 -7.13 10.11 -2.18
C VAL A 55 -8.12 9.46 -1.22
N ILE A 56 -7.97 8.16 -0.91
CA ILE A 56 -8.86 7.43 0.02
C ILE A 56 -8.92 8.13 1.38
N PHE A 57 -7.77 8.44 1.98
CA PHE A 57 -7.70 9.05 3.30
C PHE A 57 -8.20 10.49 3.32
N LYS A 58 -7.88 11.28 2.29
CA LYS A 58 -8.37 12.66 2.17
C LYS A 58 -9.88 12.71 1.99
N GLU A 59 -10.45 11.85 1.15
CA GLU A 59 -11.91 11.75 0.99
C GLU A 59 -12.58 11.25 2.27
N GLY A 60 -11.98 10.30 2.98
CA GLY A 60 -12.51 9.82 4.26
C GLY A 60 -12.51 10.90 5.36
N ASN A 61 -11.51 11.78 5.38
CA ASN A 61 -11.50 12.96 6.25
C ASN A 61 -12.68 13.89 5.91
N LEU A 62 -12.91 14.18 4.62
CA LEU A 62 -14.00 15.05 4.17
C LEU A 62 -15.38 14.49 4.49
N ASN A 63 -15.53 13.17 4.44
CA ASN A 63 -16.77 12.46 4.76
C ASN A 63 -16.97 12.20 6.26
N GLY A 64 -16.01 12.62 7.11
CA GLY A 64 -16.08 12.40 8.55
C GLY A 64 -15.90 10.95 8.99
N GLU A 65 -15.33 10.08 8.15
CA GLU A 65 -15.06 8.67 8.47
C GLU A 65 -13.90 8.50 9.46
N TRP A 66 -12.97 9.46 9.49
CA TRP A 66 -11.81 9.53 10.38
C TRP A 66 -11.27 10.97 10.45
N CYS A 67 -10.29 11.22 11.32
CA CYS A 67 -9.66 12.54 11.50
C CYS A 67 -8.13 12.43 11.47
N ILE A 68 -7.58 12.34 10.26
CA ILE A 68 -6.14 12.18 10.00
C ILE A 68 -5.50 13.56 9.79
N ASN A 69 -4.57 13.94 10.66
CA ASN A 69 -3.88 15.24 10.57
C ASN A 69 -2.82 15.26 9.45
N ASP A 70 -1.99 14.22 9.36
CA ASP A 70 -0.98 14.08 8.31
C ASP A 70 -1.33 12.93 7.37
N VAL A 71 -2.15 13.25 6.36
CA VAL A 71 -2.59 12.28 5.35
C VAL A 71 -1.39 11.72 4.56
N ASN A 72 -0.35 12.53 4.32
CA ASN A 72 0.81 12.08 3.56
C ASN A 72 1.57 10.97 4.29
N ALA A 73 1.80 11.14 5.59
CA ALA A 73 2.45 10.12 6.41
C ALA A 73 1.61 8.84 6.45
N VAL A 74 0.31 8.94 6.73
CA VAL A 74 -0.57 7.77 6.83
C VAL A 74 -0.67 7.02 5.50
N SER A 75 -0.73 7.72 4.36
CA SER A 75 -0.71 7.09 3.03
C SER A 75 0.56 6.28 2.78
N LYS A 76 1.74 6.83 3.13
CA LYS A 76 3.01 6.11 2.97
C LYS A 76 3.10 4.89 3.87
N ILE A 77 2.62 4.99 5.11
CA ILE A 77 2.59 3.87 6.04
C ILE A 77 1.68 2.77 5.51
N ALA A 78 0.45 3.11 5.11
CA ALA A 78 -0.50 2.14 4.57
C ALA A 78 0.04 1.44 3.32
N ALA A 79 0.54 2.21 2.34
CA ALA A 79 1.08 1.69 1.09
C ALA A 79 2.22 0.68 1.33
N ASN A 80 3.19 1.03 2.18
CA ASN A 80 4.33 0.16 2.45
C ASN A 80 3.96 -1.05 3.31
N ALA A 81 3.05 -0.90 4.27
CA ALA A 81 2.56 -2.02 5.07
C ALA A 81 1.82 -3.05 4.21
N VAL A 82 0.94 -2.59 3.31
CA VAL A 82 0.25 -3.46 2.35
C VAL A 82 1.25 -4.16 1.45
N ASN A 83 2.20 -3.43 0.87
CA ASN A 83 3.24 -4.03 0.04
C ASN A 83 4.07 -5.10 0.78
N GLY A 84 4.38 -4.86 2.06
CA GLY A 84 5.05 -5.85 2.92
C GLY A 84 4.22 -7.11 3.11
N ILE A 85 2.92 -6.99 3.41
CA ILE A 85 2.03 -8.15 3.56
C ILE A 85 1.94 -8.92 2.24
N VAL A 86 1.75 -8.21 1.13
CA VAL A 86 1.68 -8.78 -0.23
C VAL A 86 2.95 -9.58 -0.53
N THR A 87 4.12 -8.94 -0.47
CA THR A 87 5.42 -9.54 -0.78
C THR A 87 5.78 -10.72 0.15
N PHE A 88 5.66 -10.55 1.46
CA PHE A 88 6.20 -11.52 2.42
C PHE A 88 5.23 -12.67 2.78
N THR A 89 4.02 -12.70 2.20
CA THR A 89 3.07 -13.80 2.41
C THR A 89 2.85 -14.66 1.17
N HIS A 90 3.64 -14.49 0.11
CA HIS A 90 3.46 -15.17 -1.19
C HIS A 90 3.44 -16.71 -1.11
N GLU A 91 4.09 -17.32 -0.12
CA GLU A 91 4.11 -18.79 0.08
C GLU A 91 2.80 -19.33 0.69
N GLN A 92 1.94 -18.45 1.21
CA GLN A 92 0.71 -18.85 1.90
C GLN A 92 -0.47 -19.02 0.93
N ASN A 93 -1.48 -19.79 1.36
CA ASN A 93 -2.72 -19.94 0.61
C ASN A 93 -3.44 -18.59 0.43
N ILE A 94 -3.97 -18.34 -0.78
CA ILE A 94 -4.63 -17.08 -1.13
C ILE A 94 -5.75 -16.67 -0.17
N ASN A 95 -6.54 -17.62 0.34
CA ASN A 95 -7.63 -17.31 1.27
C ASN A 95 -7.11 -16.84 2.63
N GLU A 96 -6.01 -17.41 3.11
CA GLU A 96 -5.37 -16.97 4.36
C GLU A 96 -4.71 -15.59 4.18
N ARG A 97 -4.11 -15.34 3.02
CA ARG A 97 -3.55 -14.02 2.67
C ARG A 97 -4.63 -12.93 2.63
N ILE A 98 -5.79 -13.21 2.02
CA ILE A 98 -6.95 -12.30 2.03
C ILE A 98 -7.44 -12.05 3.46
N LYS A 99 -7.55 -13.10 4.30
CA LYS A 99 -7.92 -12.94 5.72
C LYS A 99 -6.95 -12.04 6.47
N LEU A 100 -5.63 -12.24 6.29
CA LEU A 100 -4.60 -11.40 6.91
C LEU A 100 -4.69 -9.95 6.44
N MET A 101 -4.88 -9.72 5.14
CA MET A 101 -5.01 -8.37 4.57
C MET A 101 -6.27 -7.65 5.09
N ASN A 102 -7.40 -8.35 5.15
CA ASN A 102 -8.64 -7.81 5.70
C ASN A 102 -8.51 -7.55 7.21
N LYS A 103 -7.77 -8.39 7.94
CA LYS A 103 -7.48 -8.17 9.36
C LYS A 103 -6.58 -6.96 9.58
N PHE A 104 -5.52 -6.81 8.78
CA PHE A 104 -4.68 -5.62 8.75
C PHE A 104 -5.53 -4.37 8.50
N SER A 105 -6.36 -4.40 7.47
CA SER A 105 -7.21 -3.26 7.08
C SER A 105 -8.14 -2.83 8.22
N GLN A 106 -8.71 -3.80 8.93
CA GLN A 106 -9.53 -3.56 10.12
C GLN A 106 -8.74 -2.88 11.24
N ILE A 107 -7.59 -3.45 11.61
CA ILE A 107 -6.76 -2.94 12.70
C ILE A 107 -6.26 -1.54 12.37
N PHE A 108 -5.78 -1.34 11.14
CA PHE A 108 -5.24 -0.07 10.67
C PHE A 108 -6.29 1.05 10.76
N LEU A 109 -7.48 0.83 10.20
CA LEU A 109 -8.54 1.85 10.21
C LEU A 109 -9.12 2.09 11.61
N ASN A 110 -9.14 1.07 12.48
CA ASN A 110 -9.54 1.26 13.88
C ASN A 110 -8.56 2.17 14.63
N GLY A 111 -7.26 2.11 14.32
CA GLY A 111 -6.26 3.03 14.88
C GLY A 111 -6.39 4.49 14.42
N LEU A 112 -7.21 4.75 13.40
CA LEU A 112 -7.50 6.10 12.86
C LEU A 112 -8.88 6.61 13.27
N SER A 113 -9.70 5.76 13.88
CA SER A 113 -11.03 6.10 14.37
C SER A 113 -10.90 6.90 15.67
N LYS A 114 -11.78 7.89 15.86
CA LYS A 114 -11.86 8.68 17.09
C LYS A 114 -12.32 7.85 18.28
#